data_AF-A0A7C2TPG3-F1
#
_entry.id   AF-A0A7C2TPG3-F1
#
_cell.length_a   1.000
_cell.length_b   1.000
_cell.length_c   1.000
_cell.angle_alpha   90.00
_cell.angle_beta   90.00
_cell.angle_gamma   90.00
#
_symmetry.space_group_name_H-M   'P 1'
#
loop_
_entity.id
_entity.type
_entity.pdbx_description
1 polymer ?
#
loop_
_entity_poly.entity_id
_entity_poly.type
_entity_poly.pdbx_seq_one_letter_code
_entity_poly.pdbx_strand_id
1 'polypeptide(L)'
;MSDAIKRLRKLRTMVISACEGPWSAKVYYALHNGFIFLIEKNGRMHKNIIINNDVSFTIDDDKPNFFFQGRGKVEILGEPSAFDSERGTLLFKIPEDALFVKSKNVLLARLIPEEIRVTDMRNEPKKYDLTFKTEDLNENKKFPYIRALRPWSFQQSVTSLIFGAIIAPFISIYTLILSIIALILVHGAMNALSDYFDFVSNVDKPDGMGSSGARVLIDRIITPEKELYYIIILLVIASIIGLYLLIIRPEILPFIIIGLVSGLLYGIPKFGWKWHAFGDLAVFLAFGPGIFLGSYVLQGGRIGISEILISISLGLIIVAILHANNWRDMDDDRKSGVRTVASLLGEKGSMIYFISMVWISFPLFIFAVIFDHSLFPILGSLLTIPWAISLTKIALNKRNWARNLLDIKTANFTALHMYFSVCFLIIFIFMKHII
;
A
#
# COMPACT_ATOMS: atom_id res chain seq x y z
N MET A 1 25.72 -0.17 20.05
CA MET A 1 25.39 -0.73 18.72
C MET A 1 26.27 -0.08 17.65
N SER A 2 27.16 -0.86 17.02
CA SER A 2 28.16 -0.40 16.04
C SER A 2 27.52 0.27 14.80
N ASP A 3 28.21 1.24 14.19
CA ASP A 3 27.82 1.88 12.91
C ASP A 3 27.65 0.83 11.79
N ALA A 4 28.51 -0.20 11.80
CA ALA A 4 28.46 -1.32 10.87
C ALA A 4 27.10 -2.05 10.91
N ILE A 5 26.59 -2.36 12.10
CA ILE A 5 25.29 -3.03 12.26
C ILE A 5 24.13 -2.11 11.82
N LYS A 6 24.23 -0.80 12.11
CA LYS A 6 23.25 0.17 11.61
C LYS A 6 23.21 0.22 10.08
N ARG A 7 24.35 0.06 9.42
CA ARG A 7 24.46 -0.01 7.96
C ARG A 7 23.90 -1.32 7.40
N LEU A 8 24.22 -2.47 7.99
CA LEU A 8 23.62 -3.76 7.58
C LEU A 8 22.09 -3.70 7.53
N ARG A 9 21.44 -3.08 8.51
CA ARG A 9 19.98 -2.90 8.51
C ARG A 9 19.44 -2.08 7.34
N LYS A 10 20.22 -1.13 6.81
CA LYS A 10 19.80 -0.27 5.69
C LYS A 10 19.92 -0.98 4.34
N LEU A 11 20.90 -1.87 4.20
CA LEU A 11 21.14 -2.62 2.97
C LEU A 11 20.10 -3.72 2.80
N ARG A 12 19.70 -3.98 1.56
CA ARG A 12 18.59 -4.88 1.23
C ARG A 12 19.01 -6.17 0.54
N THR A 13 20.17 -6.17 -0.11
CA THR A 13 20.62 -7.28 -0.95
C THR A 13 21.95 -7.84 -0.47
N MET A 14 22.11 -9.14 -0.60
CA MET A 14 23.33 -9.88 -0.30
C MET A 14 23.62 -10.82 -1.46
N VAL A 15 24.91 -10.98 -1.79
CA VAL A 15 25.38 -12.00 -2.70
C VAL A 15 25.89 -13.18 -1.86
N ILE A 16 25.34 -14.38 -2.07
CA ILE A 16 25.74 -15.60 -1.38
C ILE A 16 26.38 -16.56 -2.39
N SER A 17 27.51 -17.17 -2.00
CA SER A 17 28.22 -18.18 -2.78
C SER A 17 28.45 -19.43 -1.94
N ALA A 18 27.87 -20.57 -2.35
CA ALA A 18 28.14 -21.87 -1.76
C ALA A 18 29.42 -22.47 -2.38
N CYS A 19 30.23 -23.16 -1.57
CA CYS A 19 31.64 -23.46 -1.85
C CYS A 19 31.96 -24.35 -3.07
N GLU A 20 30.98 -24.94 -3.77
CA GLU A 20 31.25 -25.92 -4.85
C GLU A 20 30.76 -25.51 -6.26
N GLY A 21 30.68 -24.21 -6.57
CA GLY A 21 30.46 -23.79 -7.96
C GLY A 21 30.81 -22.33 -8.23
N PRO A 22 31.01 -21.92 -9.50
CA PRO A 22 31.30 -20.53 -9.89
C PRO A 22 30.08 -19.59 -9.73
N TRP A 23 29.02 -20.05 -9.07
CA TRP A 23 27.71 -19.43 -9.07
C TRP A 23 27.39 -18.87 -7.70
N SER A 24 27.20 -17.55 -7.66
CA SER A 24 26.61 -16.83 -6.55
C SER A 24 25.17 -16.44 -6.89
N ALA A 25 24.32 -16.23 -5.89
CA ALA A 25 23.01 -15.62 -6.10
C ALA A 25 22.87 -14.33 -5.30
N LYS A 26 22.28 -13.32 -5.95
CA LYS A 26 21.84 -12.09 -5.29
C LYS A 26 20.45 -12.34 -4.70
N VAL A 27 20.33 -12.19 -3.39
CA VAL A 27 19.09 -12.37 -2.64
C VAL A 27 18.75 -11.11 -1.87
N TYR A 28 17.46 -10.87 -1.65
CA TYR A 28 17.01 -9.92 -0.65
C TYR A 28 17.09 -10.56 0.73
N TYR A 29 17.47 -9.78 1.75
CA TYR A 29 17.60 -10.29 3.11
C TYR A 29 17.07 -9.32 4.17
N ALA A 30 16.69 -9.87 5.31
CA ALA A 30 16.45 -9.13 6.55
C ALA A 30 17.22 -9.73 7.73
N LEU A 31 17.44 -8.93 8.76
CA LEU A 31 18.12 -9.38 9.97
C LEU A 31 17.13 -10.01 10.97
N HIS A 32 17.27 -11.29 11.26
CA HIS A 32 16.55 -11.98 12.34
C HIS A 32 17.38 -13.13 12.90
N ASN A 33 18.13 -12.86 13.98
CA ASN A 33 19.14 -13.75 14.55
C ASN A 33 20.10 -14.32 13.47
N GLY A 34 20.52 -13.47 12.53
CA GLY A 34 21.21 -13.84 11.30
C GLY A 34 20.59 -13.14 10.10
N PHE A 35 20.88 -13.60 8.88
CA PHE A 35 20.29 -13.08 7.66
C PHE A 35 19.22 -14.04 7.15
N ILE A 36 17.95 -13.62 7.19
CA ILE A 36 16.83 -14.35 6.61
C ILE A 36 16.64 -13.94 5.16
N PHE A 37 16.44 -14.91 4.27
CA PHE A 37 16.22 -14.68 2.84
C PHE A 37 15.40 -15.81 2.21
N LEU A 38 14.89 -15.58 1.00
CA LEU A 38 14.19 -16.59 0.20
C LEU A 38 15.14 -17.29 -0.77
N ILE A 39 14.94 -18.60 -0.95
CA ILE A 39 15.59 -19.42 -1.97
C ILE A 39 14.56 -20.17 -2.79
N GLU A 40 14.84 -20.40 -4.08
CA GLU A 40 13.96 -21.18 -4.94
C GLU A 40 13.94 -22.66 -4.53
N LYS A 41 12.74 -23.22 -4.37
CA LYS A 41 12.53 -24.63 -4.03
C LYS A 41 13.05 -25.50 -5.17
N ASN A 42 13.87 -26.50 -4.83
CA ASN A 42 14.57 -27.36 -5.82
C ASN A 42 15.50 -26.61 -6.79
N GLY A 43 15.74 -25.32 -6.58
CA GLY A 43 16.71 -24.54 -7.32
C GLY A 43 18.15 -24.95 -7.03
N ARG A 44 19.10 -24.40 -7.78
CA ARG A 44 20.54 -24.74 -7.63
C ARG A 44 21.07 -24.39 -6.25
N MET A 45 20.75 -23.20 -5.74
CA MET A 45 21.17 -22.76 -4.41
C MET A 45 20.67 -23.70 -3.32
N HIS A 46 19.39 -24.12 -3.39
CA HIS A 46 18.81 -25.10 -2.47
C HIS A 46 19.59 -26.42 -2.49
N LYS A 47 19.90 -26.96 -3.68
CA LYS A 47 20.70 -28.20 -3.82
C LYS A 47 22.12 -28.04 -3.27
N ASN A 48 22.78 -26.91 -3.54
CA ASN A 48 24.13 -26.66 -3.08
C ASN A 48 24.19 -26.57 -1.54
N ILE A 49 23.22 -25.88 -0.91
CA ILE A 49 23.14 -25.75 0.56
C ILE A 49 22.93 -27.13 1.21
N ILE A 50 22.15 -28.03 0.59
CA ILE A 50 21.95 -29.39 1.10
C ILE A 50 23.26 -30.20 1.09
N ILE A 51 24.10 -30.00 0.07
CA ILE A 51 25.40 -30.69 -0.06
C ILE A 51 26.41 -30.10 0.93
N ASN A 52 26.53 -28.78 0.94
CA ASN A 52 27.42 -28.04 1.82
C ASN A 52 26.77 -26.71 2.19
N ASN A 53 26.48 -26.55 3.48
CA ASN A 53 25.83 -25.36 4.00
C ASN A 53 26.80 -24.26 4.44
N ASP A 54 28.12 -24.48 4.34
CA ASP A 54 29.12 -23.43 4.49
C ASP A 54 29.10 -22.54 3.24
N VAL A 55 28.86 -21.25 3.47
CA VAL A 55 28.79 -20.27 2.38
C VAL A 55 29.62 -19.04 2.72
N SER A 56 30.05 -18.36 1.67
CA SER A 56 30.57 -17.00 1.76
C SER A 56 29.52 -16.01 1.29
N PHE A 57 29.57 -14.79 1.80
CA PHE A 57 28.65 -13.74 1.39
C PHE A 57 29.34 -12.39 1.26
N THR A 58 28.73 -11.51 0.46
CA THR A 58 29.13 -10.11 0.30
C THR A 58 27.88 -9.22 0.31
N ILE A 59 27.96 -8.08 0.98
CA ILE A 59 26.89 -7.08 1.08
C ILE A 59 27.51 -5.70 0.85
N ASP A 60 26.95 -4.94 -0.09
CA ASP A 60 27.37 -3.59 -0.42
C ASP A 60 26.16 -2.71 -0.81
N ASP A 61 26.40 -1.41 -0.96
CA ASP A 61 25.40 -0.39 -1.35
C ASP A 61 25.55 0.02 -2.83
N ASP A 62 26.01 -0.90 -3.69
CA ASP A 62 26.38 -0.65 -5.09
C ASP A 62 27.39 0.52 -5.24
N LYS A 63 28.19 0.76 -4.20
CA LYS A 63 29.26 1.77 -4.12
C LYS A 63 30.55 1.13 -3.63
N PRO A 64 31.71 1.42 -4.26
CA PRO A 64 32.98 0.78 -3.92
C PRO A 64 33.65 1.40 -2.67
N ASN A 65 32.85 1.91 -1.71
CA ASN A 65 33.37 2.62 -0.55
C ASN A 65 33.09 1.94 0.79
N PHE A 66 32.18 0.95 0.83
CA PHE A 66 31.82 0.27 2.06
C PHE A 66 31.20 -1.09 1.75
N PHE A 67 31.84 -2.17 2.18
CA PHE A 67 31.37 -3.53 1.93
C PHE A 67 31.59 -4.45 3.13
N PHE A 68 30.66 -5.37 3.30
CA PHE A 68 30.73 -6.46 4.27
C PHE A 68 31.03 -7.75 3.52
N GLN A 69 31.93 -8.55 4.06
CA GLN A 69 32.24 -9.89 3.56
C GLN A 69 32.29 -10.84 4.74
N GLY A 70 31.96 -12.10 4.52
CA GLY A 70 32.02 -13.05 5.60
C GLY A 70 31.76 -14.47 5.17
N ARG A 71 31.76 -15.35 6.17
CA ARG A 71 31.42 -16.76 6.05
C ARG A 71 30.45 -17.13 7.16
N GLY A 72 29.68 -18.18 6.89
CA GLY A 72 28.76 -18.72 7.87
C GLY A 72 27.99 -19.89 7.30
N LYS A 73 27.05 -20.37 8.10
CA LYS A 73 26.25 -21.55 7.80
C LYS A 73 24.84 -21.17 7.42
N VAL A 74 24.30 -21.84 6.40
CA VAL A 74 22.90 -21.69 6.02
C VAL A 74 22.07 -22.82 6.62
N GLU A 75 20.98 -22.43 7.26
CA GLU A 75 19.90 -23.31 7.70
C GLU A 75 18.69 -23.10 6.78
N ILE A 76 18.16 -24.19 6.21
CA ILE A 76 16.88 -24.15 5.49
C ILE A 76 15.77 -24.31 6.53
N LEU A 77 14.99 -23.26 6.76
CA LEU A 77 13.92 -23.26 7.75
C LEU A 77 12.71 -24.05 7.22
N GLY A 78 12.30 -23.76 5.98
CA GLY A 78 11.19 -24.45 5.31
C GLY A 78 10.23 -23.50 4.59
N GLU A 79 8.97 -23.90 4.48
CA GLU A 79 7.93 -23.10 3.82
C GLU A 79 7.65 -21.80 4.60
N PRO A 80 7.66 -20.60 3.98
CA PRO A 80 7.47 -19.32 4.69
C PRO A 80 6.15 -19.21 5.47
N SER A 81 5.14 -20.00 5.10
CA SER A 81 3.86 -20.07 5.80
C SER A 81 3.96 -20.60 7.23
N ALA A 82 5.01 -21.38 7.55
CA ALA A 82 5.23 -21.96 8.87
C ALA A 82 6.05 -21.07 9.83
N PHE A 83 6.66 -19.99 9.33
CA PHE A 83 7.63 -19.16 10.08
C PHE A 83 7.20 -17.69 10.13
N ASP A 84 6.21 -17.37 10.97
CA ASP A 84 5.61 -16.04 11.04
C ASP A 84 6.61 -14.93 11.37
N SER A 85 7.51 -15.16 12.32
CA SER A 85 8.46 -14.13 12.80
C SER A 85 9.53 -13.81 11.76
N GLU A 86 10.12 -14.84 11.16
CA GLU A 86 11.17 -14.74 10.15
C GLU A 86 10.61 -14.19 8.84
N ARG A 87 9.53 -14.79 8.32
CA ARG A 87 8.81 -14.27 7.15
C ARG A 87 8.41 -12.82 7.42
N GLY A 88 7.85 -12.56 8.59
CA GLY A 88 7.40 -11.24 8.98
C GLY A 88 8.50 -10.19 9.02
N THR A 89 9.68 -10.56 9.49
CA THR A 89 10.83 -9.67 9.51
C THR A 89 11.36 -9.41 8.08
N LEU A 90 11.36 -10.43 7.24
CA LEU A 90 11.73 -10.30 5.83
C LEU A 90 10.77 -9.39 5.07
N LEU A 91 9.46 -9.67 5.12
CA LEU A 91 8.43 -8.87 4.47
C LEU A 91 8.27 -7.49 5.11
N PHE A 92 8.67 -7.33 6.38
CA PHE A 92 8.77 -6.00 6.96
C PHE A 92 9.82 -5.15 6.23
N LYS A 93 10.96 -5.73 5.89
CA LYS A 93 12.02 -5.01 5.19
C LYS A 93 11.79 -4.92 3.69
N ILE A 94 11.27 -5.99 3.08
CA ILE A 94 11.13 -6.21 1.64
C ILE A 94 9.66 -6.65 1.35
N PRO A 95 8.69 -5.71 1.36
CA PRO A 95 7.28 -6.06 1.11
C PRO A 95 7.03 -6.70 -0.25
N GLU A 96 7.90 -6.42 -1.23
CA GLU A 96 7.82 -6.94 -2.60
C GLU A 96 7.95 -8.48 -2.64
N ASP A 97 8.63 -9.06 -1.66
CA ASP A 97 8.86 -10.50 -1.58
C ASP A 97 7.57 -11.31 -1.32
N ALA A 98 6.49 -10.65 -0.92
CA ALA A 98 5.19 -11.29 -0.72
C ALA A 98 4.67 -11.98 -2.00
N LEU A 99 5.01 -11.46 -3.19
CA LEU A 99 4.65 -12.09 -4.46
C LEU A 99 5.37 -13.44 -4.67
N PHE A 100 6.63 -13.52 -4.27
CA PHE A 100 7.41 -14.78 -4.35
C PHE A 100 6.90 -15.79 -3.33
N VAL A 101 6.59 -15.35 -2.11
CA VAL A 101 5.95 -16.20 -1.10
C VAL A 101 4.62 -16.78 -1.62
N LYS A 102 3.78 -15.94 -2.25
CA LYS A 102 2.49 -16.37 -2.84
C LYS A 102 2.65 -17.44 -3.93
N SER A 103 3.78 -17.48 -4.63
CA SER A 103 4.06 -18.48 -5.66
C SER A 103 4.23 -19.92 -5.14
N LYS A 104 4.49 -20.09 -3.83
CA LYS A 104 4.79 -21.39 -3.19
C LYS A 104 5.98 -22.14 -3.78
N ASN A 105 6.84 -21.45 -4.54
CA ASN A 105 8.03 -22.02 -5.15
C ASN A 105 9.33 -21.58 -4.45
N VAL A 106 9.22 -21.07 -3.21
CA VAL A 106 10.34 -20.56 -2.42
C VAL A 106 10.35 -21.14 -1.02
N LEU A 107 11.54 -21.29 -0.46
CA LEU A 107 11.79 -21.67 0.93
C LEU A 107 12.45 -20.50 1.66
N LEU A 108 12.21 -20.44 2.97
CA LEU A 108 12.89 -19.52 3.87
C LEU A 108 14.19 -20.15 4.35
N ALA A 109 15.27 -19.38 4.33
CA ALA A 109 16.57 -19.79 4.81
C ALA A 109 17.17 -18.73 5.74
N ARG A 110 18.06 -19.16 6.64
CA ARG A 110 18.81 -18.32 7.57
C ARG A 110 20.30 -18.54 7.37
N LEU A 111 21.04 -17.48 7.09
CA LEU A 111 22.49 -17.47 7.22
C LEU A 111 22.87 -17.03 8.64
N ILE A 112 23.56 -17.90 9.37
CA ILE A 112 24.19 -17.58 10.65
C ILE A 112 25.66 -17.24 10.37
N PRO A 113 26.05 -15.96 10.37
CA PRO A 113 27.42 -15.57 10.10
C PRO A 113 28.34 -16.00 11.26
N GLU A 114 29.47 -16.62 10.92
CA GLU A 114 30.54 -16.93 11.86
C GLU A 114 31.56 -15.79 11.92
N GLU A 115 31.80 -15.14 10.77
CA GLU A 115 32.65 -13.95 10.64
C GLU A 115 31.98 -12.90 9.75
N ILE A 116 32.10 -11.63 10.15
CA ILE A 116 31.73 -10.48 9.32
C ILE A 116 32.91 -9.52 9.30
N ARG A 117 33.61 -9.45 8.18
CA ARG A 117 34.67 -8.47 7.92
C ARG A 117 34.09 -7.23 7.26
N VAL A 118 34.40 -6.07 7.81
CA VAL A 118 34.02 -4.77 7.25
C VAL A 118 35.21 -4.17 6.54
N THR A 119 35.01 -3.69 5.32
CA THR A 119 35.96 -2.81 4.64
C THR A 119 35.31 -1.44 4.45
N ASP A 120 35.89 -0.43 5.10
CA ASP A 120 35.44 0.97 5.03
C ASP A 120 36.50 1.80 4.30
N MET A 121 36.15 2.32 3.14
CA MET A 121 37.01 3.14 2.27
C MET A 121 36.50 4.59 2.17
N ARG A 122 35.55 5.01 3.01
CA ARG A 122 34.98 6.37 2.95
C ARG A 122 35.98 7.45 3.36
N ASN A 123 36.89 7.09 4.28
CA ASN A 123 37.98 7.91 4.77
C ASN A 123 39.29 7.14 4.52
N GLU A 124 40.20 7.11 5.50
CA GLU A 124 41.33 6.17 5.49
C GLU A 124 40.82 4.71 5.40
N PRO A 125 41.30 3.93 4.42
CA PRO A 125 40.96 2.52 4.27
C PRO A 125 41.17 1.73 5.56
N LYS A 126 40.08 1.17 6.11
CA LYS A 126 40.11 0.36 7.32
C LYS A 126 39.40 -0.97 7.08
N LYS A 127 40.07 -2.05 7.48
CA LYS A 127 39.53 -3.41 7.52
C LYS A 127 39.53 -3.90 8.96
N TYR A 128 38.39 -4.41 9.42
CA TYR A 128 38.27 -4.96 10.75
C TYR A 128 37.18 -6.02 10.79
N ASP A 129 37.34 -6.98 11.69
CA ASP A 129 36.32 -7.99 11.95
C ASP A 129 35.30 -7.41 12.94
N LEU A 130 34.02 -7.52 12.59
CA LEU A 130 32.93 -7.00 13.39
C LEU A 130 32.69 -7.94 14.57
N THR A 131 32.81 -7.43 15.79
CA THR A 131 32.32 -8.13 16.98
C THR A 131 30.81 -7.91 17.10
N PHE A 132 30.03 -8.99 17.06
CA PHE A 132 28.58 -8.97 17.21
C PHE A 132 28.11 -10.21 17.97
N LYS A 133 26.94 -10.11 18.59
CA LYS A 133 26.14 -11.27 18.98
C LYS A 133 25.04 -11.50 17.96
N THR A 134 24.54 -12.72 17.84
CA THR A 134 23.48 -13.05 16.89
C THR A 134 22.22 -12.20 17.12
N GLU A 135 21.93 -11.83 18.37
CA GLU A 135 20.79 -10.96 18.71
C GLU A 135 20.96 -9.52 18.21
N ASP A 136 22.20 -9.07 17.99
CA ASP A 136 22.49 -7.75 17.39
C ASP A 136 22.02 -7.69 15.93
N LEU A 137 21.92 -8.85 15.27
CA LEU A 137 21.42 -9.06 13.91
C LEU A 137 19.90 -9.27 13.89
N ASN A 138 19.18 -8.42 14.62
CA ASN A 138 17.73 -8.30 14.51
C ASN A 138 17.35 -6.95 13.88
N GLU A 139 16.39 -6.96 12.96
CA GLU A 139 15.86 -5.73 12.38
C GLU A 139 15.24 -4.85 13.45
N ASN A 140 15.39 -3.54 13.26
CA ASN A 140 14.63 -2.59 14.06
C ASN A 140 13.31 -2.31 13.34
N LYS A 141 12.23 -2.94 13.79
CA LYS A 141 10.87 -2.74 13.26
C LYS A 141 10.31 -1.38 13.69
N LYS A 142 10.95 -0.29 13.29
CA LYS A 142 10.53 1.07 13.65
C LYS A 142 9.19 1.40 13.00
N PHE A 143 8.35 2.09 13.77
CA PHE A 143 7.06 2.62 13.33
C PHE A 143 6.05 1.56 12.83
N PRO A 144 5.84 0.46 13.56
CA PRO A 144 4.92 -0.59 13.13
C PRO A 144 3.48 -0.05 13.01
N TYR A 145 3.08 0.84 13.92
CA TYR A 145 1.77 1.49 13.88
C TYR A 145 1.61 2.44 12.68
N ILE A 146 2.67 3.11 12.22
CA ILE A 146 2.60 3.92 10.99
C ILE A 146 2.41 3.01 9.79
N ARG A 147 3.09 1.86 9.74
CA ARG A 147 2.86 0.87 8.69
C ARG A 147 1.42 0.34 8.71
N ALA A 148 0.85 0.08 9.89
CA ALA A 148 -0.54 -0.38 10.05
C ALA A 148 -1.55 0.59 9.42
N LEU A 149 -1.27 1.89 9.43
CA LEU A 149 -2.13 2.89 8.79
C LEU A 149 -2.14 2.84 7.26
N ARG A 150 -1.17 2.17 6.64
CA ARG A 150 -0.92 2.13 5.19
C ARG A 150 -0.82 3.54 4.56
N PRO A 151 0.20 4.36 4.90
CA PRO A 151 0.25 5.76 4.49
C PRO A 151 0.24 5.97 2.97
N TRP A 152 0.72 5.00 2.20
CA TRP A 152 0.68 5.02 0.74
C TRP A 152 -0.74 5.00 0.15
N SER A 153 -1.77 4.68 0.94
CA SER A 153 -3.18 4.75 0.54
C SER A 153 -3.80 6.14 0.72
N PHE A 154 -3.21 7.00 1.58
CA PHE A 154 -3.78 8.30 1.95
C PHE A 154 -3.81 9.30 0.82
N GLN A 155 -2.95 9.15 -0.19
CA GLN A 155 -2.96 10.01 -1.38
C GLN A 155 -4.36 10.09 -2.01
N GLN A 156 -5.15 9.02 -2.01
CA GLN A 156 -6.43 9.03 -2.72
C GLN A 156 -7.50 9.79 -1.95
N SER A 157 -7.55 9.60 -0.63
CA SER A 157 -8.48 10.32 0.23
C SER A 157 -8.09 11.80 0.34
N VAL A 158 -6.81 12.10 0.58
CA VAL A 158 -6.33 13.48 0.76
C VAL A 158 -6.50 14.28 -0.53
N THR A 159 -6.18 13.71 -1.69
CA THR A 159 -6.34 14.43 -2.96
C THR A 159 -7.81 14.65 -3.31
N SER A 160 -8.70 13.68 -3.05
CA SER A 160 -10.15 13.87 -3.19
C SER A 160 -10.67 15.01 -2.31
N LEU A 161 -10.22 15.07 -1.05
CA LEU A 161 -10.57 16.14 -0.11
C LEU A 161 -10.05 17.50 -0.60
N ILE A 162 -8.77 17.59 -0.97
CA ILE A 162 -8.16 18.83 -1.46
C ILE A 162 -8.85 19.31 -2.74
N PHE A 163 -9.20 18.40 -3.66
CA PHE A 163 -9.93 18.74 -4.88
C PHE A 163 -11.29 19.37 -4.52
N GLY A 164 -12.09 18.72 -3.67
CA GLY A 164 -13.36 19.29 -3.21
C GLY A 164 -13.20 20.67 -2.58
N ALA A 165 -12.14 20.89 -1.80
CA ALA A 165 -11.85 22.18 -1.19
C ALA A 165 -11.46 23.26 -2.20
N ILE A 166 -10.65 22.93 -3.22
CA ILE A 166 -10.13 23.92 -4.18
C ILE A 166 -11.21 24.45 -5.12
N ILE A 167 -12.19 23.62 -5.49
CA ILE A 167 -13.30 24.06 -6.36
C ILE A 167 -14.40 24.79 -5.58
N ALA A 168 -14.34 24.78 -4.24
CA ALA A 168 -15.30 25.47 -3.41
C ALA A 168 -15.18 27.00 -3.56
N PRO A 169 -16.26 27.76 -3.30
CA PRO A 169 -16.24 29.21 -3.46
C PRO A 169 -15.28 29.92 -2.49
N PHE A 170 -14.96 29.31 -1.35
CA PHE A 170 -14.03 29.83 -0.35
C PHE A 170 -13.12 28.71 0.14
N ILE A 171 -11.94 29.04 0.67
CA ILE A 171 -11.06 28.05 1.30
C ILE A 171 -10.62 28.57 2.66
N SER A 172 -11.15 27.98 3.72
CA SER A 172 -10.65 28.18 5.08
C SER A 172 -9.54 27.17 5.35
N ILE A 173 -8.29 27.64 5.32
CA ILE A 173 -7.09 26.82 5.61
C ILE A 173 -7.23 26.10 6.95
N TYR A 174 -7.83 26.75 7.96
CA TYR A 174 -8.06 26.15 9.28
C TYR A 174 -8.95 24.89 9.19
N THR A 175 -10.11 24.99 8.57
CA THR A 175 -11.02 23.83 8.41
C THR A 175 -10.46 22.77 7.47
N LEU A 176 -9.71 23.20 6.43
CA LEU A 176 -9.02 22.31 5.52
C LEU A 176 -7.99 21.45 6.25
N ILE A 177 -7.08 22.05 7.03
CA ILE A 177 -6.06 21.32 7.80
C ILE A 177 -6.72 20.37 8.79
N LEU A 178 -7.74 20.81 9.54
CA LEU A 178 -8.45 19.95 10.48
C LEU A 178 -9.13 18.77 9.78
N SER A 179 -9.75 19.00 8.62
CA SER A 179 -10.39 17.94 7.83
C SER A 179 -9.39 16.93 7.27
N ILE A 180 -8.18 17.37 6.87
CA ILE A 180 -7.08 16.48 6.45
C ILE A 180 -6.62 15.61 7.62
N ILE A 181 -6.42 16.21 8.80
CA ILE A 181 -6.02 15.46 10.01
C ILE A 181 -7.08 14.41 10.36
N ALA A 182 -8.35 14.82 10.45
CA ALA A 182 -9.46 13.92 10.72
C ALA A 182 -9.52 12.78 9.69
N LEU A 183 -9.39 13.11 8.39
CA LEU A 183 -9.44 12.13 7.32
C LEU A 183 -8.31 11.11 7.39
N ILE A 184 -7.07 11.53 7.65
CA ILE A 184 -5.92 10.64 7.81
C ILE A 184 -6.14 9.69 8.99
N LEU A 185 -6.67 10.20 10.11
CA LEU A 185 -6.96 9.40 11.29
C LEU A 185 -8.06 8.36 11.01
N VAL A 186 -9.19 8.76 10.40
CA VAL A 186 -10.28 7.83 10.05
C VAL A 186 -9.83 6.81 9.02
N HIS A 187 -9.21 7.23 7.91
CA HIS A 187 -8.76 6.32 6.86
C HIS A 187 -7.73 5.33 7.41
N GLY A 188 -6.75 5.82 8.19
CA GLY A 188 -5.76 4.96 8.82
C GLY A 188 -6.39 3.96 9.80
N ALA A 189 -7.35 4.40 10.60
CA ALA A 189 -8.10 3.52 11.50
C ALA A 189 -8.93 2.47 10.76
N MET A 190 -9.59 2.84 9.65
CA MET A 190 -10.36 1.90 8.83
C MET A 190 -9.46 0.87 8.12
N ASN A 191 -8.26 1.26 7.69
CA ASN A 191 -7.27 0.34 7.16
C ASN A 191 -6.85 -0.70 8.22
N ALA A 192 -6.46 -0.24 9.41
CA ALA A 192 -6.08 -1.12 10.52
C ALA A 192 -7.26 -1.97 11.01
N LEU A 193 -8.48 -1.43 11.02
CA LEU A 193 -9.69 -2.18 11.39
C LEU A 193 -10.02 -3.28 10.37
N SER A 194 -9.84 -3.02 9.08
CA SER A 194 -9.95 -4.06 8.04
C SER A 194 -8.92 -5.17 8.28
N ASP A 195 -7.68 -4.81 8.62
CA ASP A 195 -6.62 -5.78 8.92
C ASP A 195 -6.93 -6.63 10.15
N TYR A 196 -7.42 -5.99 11.21
CA TYR A 196 -7.89 -6.68 12.39
C TYR A 196 -8.99 -7.68 12.06
N PHE A 197 -10.01 -7.28 11.30
CA PHE A 197 -11.11 -8.16 10.92
C PHE A 197 -10.69 -9.31 9.99
N ASP A 198 -9.83 -9.04 9.02
CA ASP A 198 -9.32 -10.06 8.10
C ASP A 198 -8.43 -11.07 8.84
N PHE A 199 -7.65 -10.62 9.83
CA PHE A 199 -6.84 -11.47 10.71
C PHE A 199 -7.70 -12.38 11.60
N VAL A 200 -8.65 -11.83 12.38
CA VAL A 200 -9.49 -12.64 13.29
C VAL A 200 -10.43 -13.59 12.55
N SER A 201 -10.74 -13.29 11.27
CA SER A 201 -11.57 -14.14 10.41
C SER A 201 -10.78 -15.18 9.62
N ASN A 202 -9.45 -15.23 9.77
CA ASN A 202 -8.55 -16.07 8.98
C ASN A 202 -8.69 -15.91 7.46
N VAL A 203 -9.10 -14.72 7.00
CA VAL A 203 -9.11 -14.36 5.57
C VAL A 203 -7.68 -14.14 5.13
N ASP A 204 -6.93 -13.41 5.94
CA ASP A 204 -5.53 -13.08 5.70
C ASP A 204 -4.64 -14.30 5.89
N LYS A 205 -4.00 -14.76 4.81
CA LYS A 205 -3.16 -15.96 4.81
C LYS A 205 -1.66 -15.66 5.00
N PRO A 206 -0.92 -16.55 5.67
CA PRO A 206 0.53 -16.50 5.80
C PRO A 206 1.27 -16.25 4.48
N ASP A 207 0.79 -16.87 3.40
CA ASP A 207 1.34 -16.85 2.05
C ASP A 207 0.77 -15.76 1.12
N GLY A 208 -0.25 -15.01 1.55
CA GLY A 208 -0.88 -13.96 0.75
C GLY A 208 -0.09 -12.65 0.74
N MET A 209 -0.57 -11.64 0.00
CA MET A 209 -0.07 -10.26 0.20
C MET A 209 -0.62 -9.59 1.47
N GLY A 210 -1.65 -10.20 2.08
CA GLY A 210 -2.34 -9.69 3.26
C GLY A 210 -2.83 -8.25 3.03
N SER A 211 -2.66 -7.43 4.06
CA SER A 211 -2.93 -6.00 4.17
C SER A 211 -2.28 -5.04 3.14
N SER A 212 -2.28 -5.38 1.85
CA SER A 212 -1.52 -4.69 0.80
C SER A 212 -0.04 -4.49 1.19
N GLY A 213 0.56 -5.50 1.82
CA GLY A 213 1.96 -5.49 2.26
C GLY A 213 2.24 -4.92 3.66
N ALA A 214 1.25 -4.40 4.40
CA ALA A 214 1.47 -3.95 5.78
C ALA A 214 1.73 -5.14 6.73
N ARG A 215 0.86 -6.15 6.68
CA ARG A 215 0.97 -7.49 7.31
C ARG A 215 1.29 -7.50 8.81
N VAL A 216 1.06 -6.40 9.53
CA VAL A 216 1.53 -6.21 10.92
C VAL A 216 0.99 -7.24 11.91
N LEU A 217 -0.22 -7.80 11.68
CA LEU A 217 -0.82 -8.86 12.51
C LEU A 217 -0.37 -10.26 12.11
N ILE A 218 -0.51 -10.63 10.83
CA ILE A 218 -0.13 -11.96 10.32
C ILE A 218 1.36 -12.25 10.61
N ASP A 219 2.19 -11.22 10.52
CA ASP A 219 3.63 -11.31 10.72
C ASP A 219 4.04 -11.00 12.19
N ARG A 220 3.07 -10.97 13.11
CA ARG A 220 3.24 -10.82 14.57
C ARG A 220 4.12 -9.63 14.97
N ILE A 221 4.01 -8.52 14.23
CA ILE A 221 4.73 -7.26 14.51
C ILE A 221 3.99 -6.47 15.58
N ILE A 222 2.65 -6.50 15.53
CA ILE A 222 1.74 -5.93 16.52
C ILE A 222 0.82 -7.05 16.99
N THR A 223 0.39 -7.01 18.25
CA THR A 223 -0.62 -7.95 18.76
C THR A 223 -2.02 -7.43 18.45
N PRO A 224 -3.03 -8.31 18.22
CA PRO A 224 -4.39 -7.88 17.89
C PRO A 224 -4.99 -6.90 18.92
N GLU A 225 -4.71 -7.09 20.20
CA GLU A 225 -5.21 -6.22 21.27
C GLU A 225 -4.64 -4.81 21.15
N LYS A 226 -3.32 -4.69 20.89
CA LYS A 226 -2.64 -3.40 20.72
C LYS A 226 -3.13 -2.66 19.48
N GLU A 227 -3.41 -3.39 18.40
CA GLU A 227 -3.97 -2.82 17.19
C GLU A 227 -5.38 -2.28 17.42
N LEU A 228 -6.23 -3.03 18.13
CA LEU A 228 -7.57 -2.58 18.48
C LEU A 228 -7.55 -1.30 19.35
N TYR A 229 -6.69 -1.24 20.37
CA TYR A 229 -6.52 -0.02 21.17
C TYR A 229 -6.07 1.17 20.31
N TYR A 230 -5.14 0.95 19.38
CA TYR A 230 -4.67 1.97 18.47
C TYR A 230 -5.79 2.49 17.57
N ILE A 231 -6.59 1.59 16.97
CA ILE A 231 -7.77 1.94 16.17
C ILE A 231 -8.75 2.82 16.95
N ILE A 232 -9.07 2.43 18.19
CA ILE A 232 -10.01 3.17 19.04
C ILE A 232 -9.50 4.59 19.30
N ILE A 233 -8.22 4.75 19.66
CA ILE A 233 -7.61 6.07 19.91
C ILE A 233 -7.74 6.97 18.67
N LEU A 234 -7.40 6.45 17.48
CA LEU A 234 -7.49 7.21 16.23
C LEU A 234 -8.93 7.65 15.95
N LEU A 235 -9.91 6.75 16.12
CA LEU A 235 -11.32 7.06 15.88
C LEU A 235 -11.88 8.05 16.89
N VAL A 236 -11.49 7.98 18.17
CA VAL A 236 -11.90 8.96 19.18
C VAL A 236 -11.37 10.35 18.82
N ILE A 237 -10.08 10.49 18.52
CA ILE A 237 -9.49 11.78 18.13
C ILE A 237 -10.15 12.31 16.85
N ALA A 238 -10.33 11.46 15.84
CA ALA A 238 -11.00 11.85 14.61
C ALA A 238 -12.45 12.29 14.83
N SER A 239 -13.18 11.60 15.71
CA SER A 239 -14.57 11.92 16.04
C SER A 239 -14.68 13.28 16.73
N ILE A 240 -13.75 13.62 17.62
CA ILE A 240 -13.70 14.95 18.27
C ILE A 240 -13.53 16.04 17.20
N ILE A 241 -12.59 15.86 16.26
CA ILE A 241 -12.37 16.82 15.18
C ILE A 241 -13.60 16.89 14.25
N GLY A 242 -14.17 15.74 13.88
CA GLY A 242 -15.35 15.66 13.02
C GLY A 242 -16.58 16.32 13.64
N LEU A 243 -16.82 16.13 14.94
CA LEU A 243 -17.90 16.81 15.68
C LEU A 243 -17.68 18.33 15.71
N TYR A 244 -16.44 18.77 15.93
CA TYR A 244 -16.12 20.19 15.88
C TYR A 244 -16.39 20.79 14.49
N LEU A 245 -15.97 20.12 13.40
CA LEU A 245 -16.26 20.57 12.04
C LEU A 245 -17.77 20.57 11.73
N LEU A 246 -18.52 19.59 12.25
CA LEU A 246 -19.97 19.52 12.12
C LEU A 246 -20.68 20.68 12.82
N ILE A 247 -20.18 21.13 13.98
CA ILE A 247 -20.71 22.32 14.66
C ILE A 247 -20.50 23.58 13.80
N ILE A 248 -19.36 23.68 13.10
CA ILE A 248 -19.05 24.82 12.22
C ILE A 248 -19.89 24.79 10.92
N ARG A 249 -20.13 23.61 10.37
CA ARG A 249 -20.89 23.38 9.12
C ARG A 249 -21.82 22.16 9.26
N PRO A 250 -23.03 22.34 9.82
CA PRO A 250 -23.99 21.25 10.00
C PRO A 250 -24.35 20.52 8.70
N GLU A 251 -24.24 21.19 7.55
CA GLU A 251 -24.52 20.67 6.21
C GLU A 251 -23.61 19.49 5.82
N ILE A 252 -22.48 19.28 6.52
CA ILE A 252 -21.59 18.16 6.24
C ILE A 252 -22.10 16.81 6.81
N LEU A 253 -23.14 16.83 7.65
CA LEU A 253 -23.66 15.65 8.35
C LEU A 253 -23.94 14.45 7.42
N PRO A 254 -24.60 14.61 6.26
CA PRO A 254 -24.87 13.48 5.37
C PRO A 254 -23.58 12.78 4.91
N PHE A 255 -22.51 13.54 4.67
CA PHE A 255 -21.23 13.00 4.21
C PHE A 255 -20.46 12.29 5.33
N ILE A 256 -20.55 12.80 6.56
CA ILE A 256 -20.05 12.10 7.75
C ILE A 256 -20.77 10.76 7.91
N ILE A 257 -22.11 10.73 7.78
CA ILE A 257 -22.90 9.49 7.87
C ILE A 257 -22.49 8.51 6.76
N ILE A 258 -22.37 8.98 5.52
CA ILE A 258 -21.91 8.16 4.38
C ILE A 258 -20.55 7.53 4.71
N GLY A 259 -19.59 8.32 5.19
CA GLY A 259 -18.27 7.83 5.57
C GLY A 259 -18.29 6.82 6.70
N LEU A 260 -19.06 7.09 7.77
CA LEU A 260 -19.19 6.18 8.92
C LEU A 260 -19.84 4.86 8.53
N VAL A 261 -20.96 4.89 7.81
CA VAL A 261 -21.68 3.68 7.36
C VAL A 261 -20.80 2.89 6.41
N SER A 262 -20.20 3.54 5.41
CA SER A 262 -19.36 2.88 4.41
C SER A 262 -18.12 2.27 5.05
N GLY A 263 -17.48 2.94 6.02
CA GLY A 263 -16.26 2.45 6.69
C GLY A 263 -16.54 1.35 7.72
N LEU A 264 -17.46 1.61 8.66
CA LEU A 264 -17.75 0.66 9.75
C LEU A 264 -18.37 -0.64 9.23
N LEU A 265 -19.31 -0.55 8.27
CA LEU A 265 -19.92 -1.75 7.69
C LEU A 265 -19.07 -2.39 6.60
N TYR A 266 -17.91 -1.83 6.25
CA TYR A 266 -17.09 -2.38 5.17
C TYR A 266 -16.60 -3.80 5.48
N GLY A 267 -15.81 -3.92 6.55
CA GLY A 267 -14.97 -5.09 6.81
C GLY A 267 -15.54 -6.07 7.84
N ILE A 268 -16.70 -5.78 8.44
CA ILE A 268 -17.28 -6.63 9.51
C ILE A 268 -17.35 -8.08 9.02
N PRO A 269 -16.76 -9.06 9.72
CA PRO A 269 -16.73 -10.44 9.29
C PRO A 269 -18.14 -10.99 9.01
N LYS A 270 -18.32 -11.61 7.84
CA LYS A 270 -19.58 -12.26 7.39
C LYS A 270 -20.81 -11.36 7.22
N PHE A 271 -20.81 -10.14 7.75
CA PHE A 271 -21.93 -9.19 7.68
C PHE A 271 -21.60 -7.96 6.86
N GLY A 272 -20.32 -7.61 6.77
CA GLY A 272 -19.85 -6.40 6.11
C GLY A 272 -20.08 -6.41 4.61
N TRP A 273 -20.06 -5.22 4.02
CA TRP A 273 -20.31 -4.99 2.61
C TRP A 273 -19.28 -5.70 1.72
N LYS A 274 -18.02 -5.82 2.18
CA LYS A 274 -16.96 -6.60 1.51
C LYS A 274 -17.37 -8.06 1.28
N TRP A 275 -18.12 -8.66 2.20
CA TRP A 275 -18.52 -10.08 2.12
C TRP A 275 -19.68 -10.35 1.16
N HIS A 276 -20.37 -9.30 0.70
CA HIS A 276 -21.62 -9.38 -0.06
C HIS A 276 -21.59 -8.61 -1.39
N ALA A 277 -20.39 -8.39 -1.95
CA ALA A 277 -20.16 -7.64 -3.18
C ALA A 277 -20.62 -6.17 -3.15
N PHE A 278 -20.81 -5.60 -1.96
CA PHE A 278 -21.08 -4.17 -1.76
C PHE A 278 -19.82 -3.36 -1.42
N GLY A 279 -18.64 -3.99 -1.36
CA GLY A 279 -17.37 -3.32 -1.05
C GLY A 279 -17.06 -2.17 -2.02
N ASP A 280 -17.22 -2.41 -3.32
CA ASP A 280 -17.06 -1.39 -4.37
C ASP A 280 -18.00 -0.21 -4.16
N LEU A 281 -19.27 -0.47 -3.79
CA LEU A 281 -20.24 0.58 -3.49
C LEU A 281 -19.85 1.37 -2.23
N ALA A 282 -19.35 0.71 -1.19
CA ALA A 282 -18.84 1.37 0.01
C ALA A 282 -17.72 2.36 -0.32
N VAL A 283 -16.73 1.89 -1.09
CA VAL A 283 -15.58 2.70 -1.47
C VAL A 283 -16.00 3.82 -2.42
N PHE A 284 -16.91 3.56 -3.36
CA PHE A 284 -17.50 4.59 -4.21
C PHE A 284 -18.14 5.70 -3.38
N LEU A 285 -19.04 5.34 -2.45
CA LEU A 285 -19.79 6.28 -1.63
C LEU A 285 -18.88 7.06 -0.67
N ALA A 286 -17.92 6.39 -0.04
CA ALA A 286 -16.99 7.02 0.89
C ALA A 286 -16.08 8.03 0.19
N PHE A 287 -15.45 7.64 -0.92
CA PHE A 287 -14.39 8.46 -1.54
C PHE A 287 -14.90 9.46 -2.57
N GLY A 288 -15.93 9.10 -3.34
CA GLY A 288 -16.61 10.01 -4.26
C GLY A 288 -17.48 10.97 -3.46
N PRO A 289 -18.78 10.70 -3.27
CA PRO A 289 -19.68 11.61 -2.56
C PRO A 289 -19.21 12.01 -1.15
N GLY A 290 -18.80 11.05 -0.30
CA GLY A 290 -18.48 11.31 1.10
C GLY A 290 -17.33 12.31 1.28
N ILE A 291 -16.15 11.97 0.78
CA ILE A 291 -14.96 12.81 0.97
C ILE A 291 -14.99 14.07 0.09
N PHE A 292 -15.27 13.94 -1.21
CA PHE A 292 -15.19 15.07 -2.12
C PHE A 292 -16.30 16.09 -1.88
N LEU A 293 -17.58 15.68 -1.86
CA LEU A 293 -18.69 16.62 -1.65
C LEU A 293 -18.69 17.12 -0.20
N GLY A 294 -18.33 16.28 0.77
CA GLY A 294 -18.17 16.71 2.16
C GLY A 294 -17.13 17.82 2.32
N SER A 295 -15.98 17.69 1.64
CA SER A 295 -14.96 18.74 1.62
C SER A 295 -15.46 20.02 0.93
N TYR A 296 -16.11 19.88 -0.22
CA TYR A 296 -16.67 21.01 -0.97
C TYR A 296 -17.72 21.79 -0.15
N VAL A 297 -18.64 21.09 0.52
CA VAL A 297 -19.67 21.68 1.39
C VAL A 297 -19.06 22.29 2.65
N LEU A 298 -18.05 21.64 3.26
CA LEU A 298 -17.33 22.20 4.41
C LEU A 298 -16.73 23.58 4.09
N GLN A 299 -16.27 23.75 2.85
CA GLN A 299 -15.72 25.00 2.33
C GLN A 299 -16.78 25.98 1.80
N GLY A 300 -18.07 25.71 2.03
CA GLY A 300 -19.18 26.60 1.69
C GLY A 300 -19.75 26.43 0.28
N GLY A 301 -19.39 25.34 -0.40
CA GLY A 301 -19.93 24.98 -1.71
C GLY A 301 -21.39 24.56 -1.68
N ARG A 302 -22.10 24.80 -2.79
CA ARG A 302 -23.49 24.33 -3.00
C ARG A 302 -23.48 23.28 -4.10
N ILE A 303 -23.98 22.10 -3.81
CA ILE A 303 -23.88 20.95 -4.72
C ILE A 303 -24.77 21.19 -5.94
N GLY A 304 -24.14 21.29 -7.11
CA GLY A 304 -24.77 21.27 -8.41
C GLY A 304 -24.45 19.99 -9.19
N ILE A 305 -24.82 20.00 -10.47
CA ILE A 305 -24.64 18.85 -11.36
C ILE A 305 -23.14 18.60 -11.62
N SER A 306 -22.35 19.67 -11.77
CA SER A 306 -20.89 19.60 -11.98
C SER A 306 -20.20 18.85 -10.84
N GLU A 307 -20.50 19.18 -9.58
CA GLU A 307 -19.85 18.55 -8.42
C GLU A 307 -20.26 17.10 -8.27
N ILE A 308 -21.53 16.77 -8.55
CA ILE A 308 -22.01 15.39 -8.57
C ILE A 308 -21.22 14.57 -9.61
N LEU A 309 -21.08 15.07 -10.84
CA LEU A 309 -20.35 14.37 -11.90
C LEU A 309 -18.87 14.17 -11.55
N ILE A 310 -18.21 15.18 -10.95
CA ILE A 310 -16.83 15.05 -10.47
C ILE A 310 -16.75 14.00 -9.36
N SER A 311 -17.68 14.03 -8.39
CA SER A 311 -17.69 13.06 -7.29
C SER A 311 -17.85 11.61 -7.79
N ILE A 312 -18.69 11.38 -8.80
CA ILE A 312 -18.87 10.07 -9.43
C ILE A 312 -17.58 9.64 -10.12
N SER A 313 -16.97 10.53 -10.91
CA SER A 313 -15.72 10.24 -11.62
C SER A 313 -14.59 9.85 -10.66
N LEU A 314 -14.39 10.61 -9.58
CA LEU A 314 -13.40 10.31 -8.54
C LEU A 314 -13.70 8.99 -7.83
N GLY A 315 -14.98 8.73 -7.54
CA GLY A 315 -15.42 7.45 -6.97
C GLY A 315 -15.08 6.27 -7.87
N LEU A 316 -15.38 6.35 -9.18
CA LEU A 316 -15.12 5.26 -10.14
C LEU A 316 -13.64 4.92 -10.26
N ILE A 317 -12.76 5.91 -10.38
CA ILE A 317 -11.31 5.65 -10.49
C ILE A 317 -10.73 5.05 -9.21
N ILE A 318 -11.26 5.40 -8.03
CA ILE A 318 -10.85 4.80 -6.75
C ILE A 318 -11.38 3.37 -6.62
N VAL A 319 -12.62 3.10 -7.04
CA VAL A 319 -13.15 1.73 -7.12
C VAL A 319 -12.33 0.91 -8.11
N ALA A 320 -11.82 1.47 -9.20
CA ALA A 320 -10.95 0.74 -10.12
C ALA A 320 -9.67 0.22 -9.43
N ILE A 321 -9.12 0.94 -8.44
CA ILE A 321 -7.99 0.47 -7.61
C ILE A 321 -8.42 -0.75 -6.79
N LEU A 322 -9.52 -0.64 -6.04
CA LEU A 322 -10.05 -1.71 -5.21
C LEU A 322 -10.40 -2.95 -6.05
N HIS A 323 -11.10 -2.75 -7.16
CA HIS A 323 -11.53 -3.82 -8.03
C HIS A 323 -10.33 -4.51 -8.70
N ALA A 324 -9.27 -3.79 -9.07
CA ALA A 324 -8.03 -4.42 -9.55
C ALA A 324 -7.39 -5.33 -8.49
N ASN A 325 -7.46 -4.93 -7.21
CA ASN A 325 -6.98 -5.74 -6.09
C ASN A 325 -7.86 -6.99 -5.90
N ASN A 326 -9.18 -6.81 -5.78
CA ASN A 326 -10.16 -7.90 -5.67
C ASN A 326 -10.11 -8.86 -6.88
N TRP A 327 -9.80 -8.35 -8.07
CA TRP A 327 -9.69 -9.15 -9.29
C TRP A 327 -8.42 -10.01 -9.29
N ARG A 328 -7.30 -9.50 -8.77
CA ARG A 328 -6.07 -10.29 -8.59
C ARG A 328 -6.26 -11.40 -7.56
N ASP A 329 -6.96 -11.10 -6.46
CA ASP A 329 -7.10 -12.00 -5.32
C ASP A 329 -8.41 -12.80 -5.31
N MET A 330 -9.16 -12.75 -6.42
CA MET A 330 -10.50 -13.35 -6.61
C MET A 330 -10.60 -14.82 -6.17
N ASP A 331 -9.61 -15.65 -6.52
CA ASP A 331 -9.61 -17.07 -6.17
C ASP A 331 -9.37 -17.31 -4.66
N ASP A 332 -8.57 -16.47 -4.02
CA ASP A 332 -8.24 -16.56 -2.60
C ASP A 332 -9.40 -16.03 -1.73
N ASP A 333 -10.02 -14.94 -2.17
CA ASP A 333 -11.23 -14.37 -1.57
C ASP A 333 -12.38 -15.38 -1.59
N ARG A 334 -12.59 -16.04 -2.74
CA ARG A 334 -13.65 -17.04 -2.91
C ARG A 334 -13.46 -18.23 -1.96
N LYS A 335 -12.21 -18.71 -1.78
CA LYS A 335 -11.89 -19.79 -0.82
C LYS A 335 -12.14 -19.38 0.63
N SER A 336 -12.01 -18.09 0.93
CA SER A 336 -12.24 -17.53 2.28
C SER A 336 -13.71 -17.17 2.53
N GLY A 337 -14.60 -17.42 1.55
CA GLY A 337 -16.04 -17.12 1.65
C GLY A 337 -16.40 -15.65 1.39
N VAL A 338 -15.43 -14.83 0.98
CA VAL A 338 -15.66 -13.43 0.59
C VAL A 338 -16.19 -13.41 -0.84
N ARG A 339 -17.31 -12.71 -1.06
CA ARG A 339 -17.89 -12.51 -2.39
C ARG A 339 -17.65 -11.07 -2.81
N THR A 340 -16.67 -10.83 -3.67
CA THR A 340 -16.40 -9.51 -4.26
C THR A 340 -17.12 -9.33 -5.60
N VAL A 341 -17.26 -8.10 -6.09
CA VAL A 341 -17.77 -7.82 -7.44
C VAL A 341 -16.95 -8.58 -8.49
N ALA A 342 -15.63 -8.62 -8.32
CA ALA A 342 -14.74 -9.39 -9.19
C ALA A 342 -15.09 -10.88 -9.23
N SER A 343 -15.36 -11.49 -8.07
CA SER A 343 -15.76 -12.90 -7.99
C SER A 343 -17.10 -13.20 -8.68
N LEU A 344 -18.03 -12.24 -8.71
CA LEU A 344 -19.32 -12.38 -9.38
C LEU A 344 -19.21 -12.22 -10.91
N LEU A 345 -18.44 -11.23 -11.35
CA LEU A 345 -18.23 -10.91 -12.77
C LEU A 345 -17.28 -11.92 -13.46
N GLY A 346 -16.44 -12.59 -12.68
CA GLY A 346 -15.37 -13.44 -13.18
C GLY A 346 -14.33 -12.66 -13.98
N GLU A 347 -13.46 -13.40 -14.65
CA GLU A 347 -12.29 -12.84 -15.34
C GLU A 347 -12.63 -11.78 -16.41
N LYS A 348 -13.52 -12.13 -17.35
CA LYS A 348 -13.85 -11.24 -18.49
C LYS A 348 -14.70 -10.05 -18.03
N GLY A 349 -15.66 -10.27 -17.14
CA GLY A 349 -16.51 -9.20 -16.61
C GLY A 349 -15.69 -8.22 -15.77
N SER A 350 -14.78 -8.72 -14.93
CA SER A 350 -13.88 -7.88 -14.12
C SER A 350 -12.99 -6.98 -14.97
N MET A 351 -12.46 -7.51 -16.08
CA MET A 351 -11.70 -6.73 -17.04
C MET A 351 -12.53 -5.60 -17.65
N ILE A 352 -13.75 -5.89 -18.13
CA ILE A 352 -14.64 -4.89 -18.74
C ILE A 352 -15.02 -3.83 -17.71
N TYR A 353 -15.38 -4.24 -16.49
CA TYR A 353 -15.76 -3.35 -15.41
C TYR A 353 -14.61 -2.42 -15.01
N PHE A 354 -13.40 -2.96 -14.83
CA PHE A 354 -12.17 -2.18 -14.59
C PHE A 354 -11.93 -1.12 -15.67
N ILE A 355 -11.92 -1.53 -16.94
CA ILE A 355 -11.69 -0.63 -18.08
C ILE A 355 -12.78 0.44 -18.13
N SER A 356 -14.04 0.07 -17.90
CA SER A 356 -15.17 1.01 -17.93
C SER A 356 -15.03 2.10 -16.87
N MET A 357 -14.67 1.76 -15.63
CA MET A 357 -14.46 2.75 -14.57
C MET A 357 -13.34 3.74 -14.89
N VAL A 358 -12.23 3.26 -15.47
CA VAL A 358 -11.10 4.10 -15.88
C VAL A 358 -11.49 5.05 -17.03
N TRP A 359 -12.26 4.58 -18.01
CA TRP A 359 -12.57 5.38 -19.20
C TRP A 359 -13.80 6.29 -19.04
N ILE A 360 -14.75 5.93 -18.18
CA ILE A 360 -15.95 6.75 -17.90
C ILE A 360 -15.59 8.03 -17.11
N SER A 361 -14.46 8.04 -16.39
CA SER A 361 -14.03 9.23 -15.63
C SER A 361 -13.79 10.46 -16.51
N PHE A 362 -13.24 10.27 -17.71
CA PHE A 362 -12.96 11.35 -18.66
C PHE A 362 -14.23 12.07 -19.15
N PRO A 363 -15.24 11.39 -19.74
CA PRO A 363 -16.46 12.07 -20.16
C PRO A 363 -17.21 12.70 -19.00
N LEU A 364 -17.16 12.13 -17.78
CA LEU A 364 -17.77 12.76 -16.60
C LEU A 364 -17.14 14.13 -16.28
N PHE A 365 -15.82 14.25 -16.36
CA PHE A 365 -15.14 15.55 -16.20
C PHE A 365 -15.46 16.51 -17.35
N ILE A 366 -15.53 16.02 -18.58
CA ILE A 366 -15.95 16.84 -19.73
C ILE A 366 -17.38 17.38 -19.51
N PHE A 367 -18.32 16.53 -19.09
CA PHE A 367 -19.69 16.95 -18.80
C PHE A 367 -19.75 17.92 -17.62
N ALA A 368 -18.96 17.72 -16.56
CA ALA A 368 -18.89 18.68 -15.46
C ALA A 368 -18.49 20.08 -15.94
N VAL A 369 -17.54 20.17 -16.87
CA VAL A 369 -17.11 21.45 -17.49
C VAL A 369 -18.15 22.03 -18.44
N ILE A 370 -18.98 21.19 -19.08
CA ILE A 370 -20.10 21.66 -19.90
C ILE A 370 -21.17 22.32 -19.01
N PHE A 371 -21.43 21.78 -17.81
CA PHE A 371 -22.38 22.37 -16.86
C PHE A 371 -21.82 23.58 -16.12
N ASP A 372 -20.51 23.62 -15.85
CA ASP A 372 -19.82 24.77 -15.30
C ASP A 372 -18.47 24.99 -15.99
N HIS A 373 -18.44 25.95 -16.91
CA HIS A 373 -17.25 26.28 -17.69
C HIS A 373 -16.08 26.80 -16.85
N SER A 374 -16.34 27.31 -15.64
CA SER A 374 -15.26 27.78 -14.75
C SER A 374 -14.34 26.62 -14.30
N LEU A 375 -14.83 25.39 -14.39
CA LEU A 375 -14.10 24.18 -14.03
C LEU A 375 -13.20 23.65 -15.15
N PHE A 376 -13.09 24.32 -16.31
CA PHE A 376 -12.26 23.83 -17.42
C PHE A 376 -10.83 23.38 -17.06
N PRO A 377 -10.13 23.93 -16.03
CA PRO A 377 -8.78 23.46 -15.69
C PRO A 377 -8.75 21.98 -15.25
N ILE A 378 -9.88 21.40 -14.78
CA ILE A 378 -9.93 19.97 -14.43
C ILE A 378 -9.66 19.06 -15.63
N LEU A 379 -9.82 19.56 -16.86
CA LEU A 379 -9.48 18.85 -18.11
C LEU A 379 -7.97 18.62 -18.28
N GLY A 380 -7.12 19.20 -17.42
CA GLY A 380 -5.72 18.78 -17.30
C GLY A 380 -5.59 17.26 -17.05
N SER A 381 -6.60 16.64 -16.44
CA SER A 381 -6.74 15.18 -16.32
C SER A 381 -6.64 14.42 -17.64
N LEU A 382 -7.02 15.02 -18.79
CA LEU A 382 -6.93 14.39 -20.11
C LEU A 382 -5.47 14.06 -20.49
N LEU A 383 -4.49 14.75 -19.90
CA LEU A 383 -3.07 14.40 -20.06
C LEU A 383 -2.74 12.99 -19.53
N THR A 384 -3.61 12.39 -18.71
CA THR A 384 -3.44 11.03 -18.20
C THR A 384 -3.93 9.92 -19.14
N ILE A 385 -4.49 10.25 -20.31
CA ILE A 385 -4.96 9.26 -21.30
C ILE A 385 -3.87 8.22 -21.67
N PRO A 386 -2.58 8.57 -21.89
CA PRO A 386 -1.55 7.57 -22.16
C PRO A 386 -1.40 6.51 -21.05
N TRP A 387 -1.60 6.89 -19.78
CA TRP A 387 -1.58 5.97 -18.65
C TRP A 387 -2.82 5.08 -18.64
N ALA A 388 -4.01 5.62 -18.93
CA ALA A 388 -5.23 4.82 -19.07
C ALA A 388 -5.12 3.77 -20.20
N ILE A 389 -4.50 4.13 -21.33
CA ILE A 389 -4.19 3.18 -22.41
C ILE A 389 -3.22 2.10 -21.93
N SER A 390 -2.19 2.46 -21.17
CA SER A 390 -1.23 1.52 -20.59
C SER A 390 -1.91 0.53 -19.62
N LEU A 391 -2.78 1.02 -18.73
CA LEU A 391 -3.58 0.17 -17.83
C LEU A 391 -4.49 -0.77 -18.61
N THR A 392 -5.12 -0.28 -19.68
CA THR A 392 -5.98 -1.10 -20.56
C THR A 392 -5.18 -2.22 -21.21
N LYS A 393 -3.98 -1.94 -21.73
CA LYS A 393 -3.08 -2.95 -22.32
C LYS A 393 -2.65 -4.01 -21.30
N ILE A 394 -2.37 -3.60 -20.06
CA ILE A 394 -2.02 -4.53 -18.98
C ILE A 394 -3.24 -5.40 -18.61
N ALA A 395 -4.41 -4.80 -18.46
CA ALA A 395 -5.65 -5.50 -18.11
C ALA A 395 -6.07 -6.54 -19.17
N LEU A 396 -5.90 -6.22 -20.46
CA LEU A 396 -6.22 -7.12 -21.57
C LEU A 396 -5.25 -8.32 -21.67
N ASN A 397 -3.99 -8.16 -21.25
CA ASN A 397 -2.97 -9.21 -21.37
C ASN A 397 -2.87 -10.06 -20.10
N LYS A 398 -3.59 -11.20 -20.09
CA LYS A 398 -3.63 -12.13 -18.95
C LYS A 398 -2.26 -12.67 -18.51
N ARG A 399 -1.30 -12.79 -19.44
CA ARG A 399 0.05 -13.33 -19.15
C ARG A 399 1.02 -12.26 -18.65
N ASN A 400 0.60 -11.00 -18.63
CA ASN A 400 1.47 -9.92 -18.19
C ASN A 400 1.61 -9.96 -16.66
N TRP A 401 2.83 -10.23 -16.17
CA TRP A 401 3.14 -10.23 -14.74
C TRP A 401 2.76 -8.90 -14.06
N ALA A 402 2.80 -7.79 -14.81
CA ALA A 402 2.43 -6.47 -14.32
C ALA A 402 0.96 -6.36 -13.90
N ARG A 403 0.12 -7.33 -14.28
CA ARG A 403 -1.27 -7.42 -13.84
C ARG A 403 -1.38 -7.68 -12.34
N ASN A 404 -0.41 -8.36 -11.73
CA ASN A 404 -0.36 -8.54 -10.27
C ASN A 404 -0.14 -7.22 -9.51
N LEU A 405 0.30 -6.17 -10.23
CA LEU A 405 0.52 -4.81 -9.72
C LEU A 405 -0.49 -3.82 -10.29
N LEU A 406 -1.60 -4.28 -10.88
CA LEU A 406 -2.56 -3.41 -11.57
C LEU A 406 -3.21 -2.43 -10.61
N ASP A 407 -3.50 -2.84 -9.37
CA ASP A 407 -3.99 -1.98 -8.28
C ASP A 407 -3.02 -0.83 -8.00
N ILE A 408 -1.72 -1.12 -7.83
CA ILE A 408 -0.67 -0.11 -7.59
C ILE A 408 -0.53 0.83 -8.79
N LYS A 409 -0.53 0.29 -10.01
CA LYS A 409 -0.46 1.11 -11.23
C LYS A 409 -1.70 2.00 -11.39
N THR A 410 -2.87 1.51 -11.03
CA THR A 410 -4.13 2.26 -11.06
C THR A 410 -4.14 3.34 -9.97
N ALA A 411 -3.56 3.08 -8.80
CA ALA A 411 -3.37 4.08 -7.75
C ALA A 411 -2.47 5.23 -8.22
N ASN A 412 -1.37 4.93 -8.93
CA ASN A 412 -0.50 5.95 -9.51
C ASN A 412 -1.21 6.75 -10.61
N PHE A 413 -1.98 6.10 -11.47
CA PHE A 413 -2.82 6.76 -12.46
C PHE A 413 -3.84 7.71 -11.80
N THR A 414 -4.54 7.23 -10.77
CA THR A 414 -5.53 8.02 -10.02
C THR A 414 -4.89 9.27 -9.41
N ALA A 415 -3.71 9.11 -8.78
CA ALA A 415 -2.96 10.22 -8.23
C ALA A 415 -2.59 11.24 -9.32
N LEU A 416 -2.03 10.79 -10.45
CA LEU A 416 -1.72 11.67 -11.58
C LEU A 416 -2.97 12.38 -12.13
N HIS A 417 -4.08 11.66 -12.27
CA HIS A 417 -5.34 12.18 -12.79
C HIS A 417 -5.85 13.33 -11.93
N MET A 418 -5.81 13.17 -10.60
CA MET A 418 -6.19 14.21 -9.68
C MET A 418 -5.14 15.34 -9.57
N TYR A 419 -3.85 15.03 -9.57
CA TYR A 419 -2.77 16.04 -9.48
C TYR A 419 -2.77 16.97 -10.69
N PHE A 420 -2.96 16.46 -11.90
CA PHE A 420 -3.10 17.33 -13.07
C PHE A 420 -4.30 18.26 -12.95
N SER A 421 -5.47 17.75 -12.53
CA SER A 421 -6.65 18.61 -12.31
C SER A 421 -6.40 19.67 -11.24
N VAL A 422 -5.83 19.30 -10.09
CA VAL A 422 -5.56 20.22 -8.98
C VAL A 422 -4.49 21.26 -9.35
N CYS A 423 -3.39 20.85 -9.98
CA CYS A 423 -2.34 21.78 -10.40
C CYS A 423 -2.84 22.81 -11.41
N PHE A 424 -3.62 22.37 -12.40
CA PHE A 424 -4.21 23.27 -13.40
C PHE A 424 -5.22 24.24 -12.76
N LEU A 425 -6.04 23.76 -11.81
CA LEU A 425 -6.95 24.61 -11.05
C LEU A 425 -6.19 25.68 -10.25
N ILE A 426 -5.13 25.30 -9.53
CA ILE A 426 -4.31 26.25 -8.74
C ILE A 426 -3.69 27.31 -9.65
N ILE A 427 -3.10 26.91 -10.78
CA ILE A 427 -2.52 27.83 -11.75
C ILE A 427 -3.59 28.79 -12.28
N PHE A 428 -4.77 28.28 -12.64
CA PHE A 428 -5.87 29.09 -13.13
C PHE A 428 -6.36 30.12 -12.10
N ILE A 429 -6.55 29.71 -10.84
CA ILE A 429 -6.94 30.61 -9.75
C ILE A 429 -5.88 31.69 -9.54
N PHE A 430 -4.61 31.32 -9.56
CA PHE A 430 -3.50 32.27 -9.42
C PHE A 430 -3.45 33.28 -10.57
N MET A 431 -3.64 32.83 -11.82
CA MET A 431 -3.70 33.70 -12.99
C MET A 431 -4.86 34.70 -12.92
N LYS A 432 -6.03 34.26 -12.42
CA LYS A 432 -7.20 35.13 -12.22
C LYS A 432 -6.98 36.22 -11.14
N HIS A 433 -5.98 36.07 -10.28
CA HIS A 433 -5.64 37.08 -9.25
C HIS A 433 -4.54 38.05 -9.71
N ILE A 434 -3.80 37.72 -10.76
CA ILE A 434 -2.73 38.57 -11.32
C ILE A 434 -3.25 39.49 -12.43
N ILE A 435 -4.27 39.06 -13.16
CA ILE A 435 -4.96 39.81 -14.23
C ILE A 435 -6.16 40.51 -13.62
#